data_AF-A0A1J3GEJ8-F1
#
_entry.id   AF-A0A1J3GEJ8-F1
#
_cell.length_a   1.000
_cell.length_b   1.000
_cell.length_c   1.000
_cell.angle_alpha   90.00
_cell.angle_beta   90.00
_cell.angle_gamma   90.00
#
_symmetry.space_group_name_H-M   'P 1'
#
loop_
_entity.id
_entity.type
_entity.pdbx_description
1 polymer ?
#
loop_
_entity_poly.entity_id
_entity_poly.type
_entity_poly.pdbx_seq_one_letter_code
_entity_poly.pdbx_strand_id
1 'polypeptide(L)'
;KHGLSLHGFTFPFVLKACTRAPNRKLGIDLHSLVVKCGFNHDVGAMTSLLSVYSGSGRLDDAHKVFDEIPERSVVSWTAFVSGYIAAGKHREAIGLFKKMVEMGVRPDSYL
;
A
#
# COMPACT_ATOMS: atom_id res chain seq x y z
N LYS A 1 -7.69 23.33 -24.01
CA LYS A 1 -6.23 23.44 -23.75
C LYS A 1 -6.10 24.19 -22.42
N HIS A 2 -5.98 23.55 -21.27
CA HIS A 2 -4.78 22.90 -20.76
C HIS A 2 -5.15 21.61 -20.02
N GLY A 3 -4.68 20.48 -20.54
CA GLY A 3 -4.68 19.22 -19.80
C GLY A 3 -3.60 19.32 -18.74
N LEU A 4 -4.02 19.40 -17.48
CA LEU A 4 -3.12 19.16 -16.36
C LEU A 4 -2.76 17.68 -16.43
N SER A 5 -1.57 17.43 -16.96
CA SER A 5 -0.94 16.13 -16.92
C SER A 5 -0.66 15.80 -15.44
N LEU A 6 -1.63 15.15 -14.79
CA LEU A 6 -1.50 14.51 -13.48
C LEU A 6 -0.56 13.30 -13.61
N HIS A 7 0.71 13.54 -13.95
CA HIS A 7 1.73 12.50 -13.82
C HIS A 7 2.00 12.29 -12.33
N GLY A 8 1.73 11.06 -11.85
CA GLY A 8 2.40 10.21 -10.83
C GLY A 8 3.08 10.78 -9.57
N PHE A 9 3.43 12.06 -9.51
CA PHE A 9 4.25 12.69 -8.48
C PHE A 9 3.41 13.48 -7.46
N THR A 10 2.16 13.83 -7.75
CA THR A 10 1.31 14.59 -6.80
C THR A 10 0.75 13.70 -5.69
N PHE A 11 0.44 12.44 -5.99
CA PHE A 11 -0.14 11.51 -5.02
C PHE A 11 0.80 11.20 -3.84
N PRO A 12 2.10 10.91 -4.05
CA PRO A 12 3.06 10.71 -2.95
C PRO A 12 3.15 11.90 -1.98
N PHE A 13 3.04 13.14 -2.46
CA PHE A 13 3.09 14.33 -1.61
C PHE A 13 1.82 14.52 -0.78
N VAL A 14 0.64 14.29 -1.38
CA VAL A 14 -0.65 14.30 -0.65
C VAL A 14 -0.67 13.19 0.39
N LEU A 15 -0.15 12.00 0.06
CA LEU A 15 -0.03 10.87 0.97
C LEU A 15 0.98 11.11 2.10
N LYS A 16 2.11 11.79 1.85
CA LYS A 16 3.11 12.12 2.87
C LYS A 16 2.60 13.14 3.90
N ALA A 17 1.67 14.00 3.52
CA ALA A 17 0.95 14.86 4.44
C ALA A 17 -0.05 14.05 5.30
N CYS A 18 -0.61 12.97 4.75
CA CYS A 18 -1.56 12.09 5.43
C CYS A 18 -0.89 11.08 6.38
N THR A 19 0.28 10.53 6.06
CA THR A 19 0.96 9.50 6.88
C THR A 19 1.43 9.97 8.26
N ARG A 20 1.41 11.28 8.54
CA ARG A 20 1.73 11.85 9.88
C ARG A 20 0.51 12.00 10.80
N ALA A 21 -0.70 11.70 10.33
CA ALA A 21 -1.90 11.77 11.15
C ALA A 21 -2.21 10.39 11.77
N PRO A 22 -2.34 10.27 13.11
CA PRO A 22 -2.63 9.00 13.80
C PRO A 22 -4.10 8.53 13.61
N ASN A 23 -4.76 8.94 12.53
CA ASN A 23 -6.20 8.86 12.40
C ASN A 23 -6.63 7.64 11.57
N ARG A 24 -7.29 6.66 12.21
CA ARG A 24 -7.84 5.44 11.56
C ARG A 24 -8.79 5.73 10.40
N LYS A 25 -9.37 6.94 10.36
CA LYS A 25 -10.28 7.40 9.31
C LYS A 25 -9.57 7.73 8.00
N LEU A 26 -8.27 8.04 8.07
CA LEU A 26 -7.44 8.42 6.94
C LEU A 26 -7.42 7.36 5.83
N GLY A 27 -7.33 6.07 6.18
CA GLY A 27 -7.34 4.99 5.20
C GLY A 27 -8.64 4.96 4.38
N ILE A 28 -9.79 5.17 5.03
CA ILE A 28 -11.11 5.17 4.36
C ILE A 28 -11.26 6.39 3.45
N ASP A 29 -10.85 7.57 3.95
CA ASP A 29 -10.93 8.81 3.20
C ASP A 29 -10.02 8.75 1.95
N LEU A 30 -8.80 8.20 2.10
CA LEU A 30 -7.87 7.96 1.00
C LEU A 30 -8.40 6.91 0.02
N HIS A 31 -8.94 5.79 0.50
CA HIS A 31 -9.54 4.77 -0.36
C HIS A 31 -10.67 5.38 -1.22
N SER A 32 -11.56 6.15 -0.59
CA SER A 32 -12.65 6.85 -1.28
C SER A 32 -12.12 7.82 -2.34
N LEU A 33 -11.01 8.51 -2.07
CA LEU A 33 -10.35 9.41 -3.02
C LEU A 33 -9.73 8.66 -4.19
N VAL A 34 -9.02 7.55 -3.93
CA VAL A 34 -8.43 6.68 -4.96
C VAL A 34 -9.50 6.20 -5.94
N VAL A 35 -10.65 5.73 -5.44
CA VAL A 35 -11.78 5.29 -6.27
C VAL A 35 -12.39 6.44 -7.04
N LYS A 36 -12.70 7.58 -6.39
CA LYS A 36 -13.33 8.74 -7.04
C LYS A 36 -12.47 9.36 -8.14
N CYS A 37 -11.16 9.27 -8.01
CA CYS A 37 -10.22 9.80 -9.00
C CYS A 37 -9.80 8.78 -10.06
N GLY A 38 -10.31 7.54 -10.01
CA GLY A 38 -9.99 6.49 -10.99
C GLY A 38 -8.60 5.90 -10.85
N PHE A 39 -7.97 5.99 -9.67
CA PHE A 39 -6.63 5.45 -9.38
C PHE A 39 -6.68 4.05 -8.74
N ASN A 40 -7.83 3.39 -8.72
CA ASN A 40 -7.99 2.05 -8.14
C ASN A 40 -7.22 0.94 -8.89
N HIS A 41 -6.64 1.26 -10.06
CA HIS A 41 -5.73 0.38 -10.80
C HIS A 41 -4.28 0.92 -10.87
N ASP A 42 -4.02 2.09 -10.28
CA ASP A 42 -2.66 2.63 -10.21
C ASP A 42 -1.89 1.93 -9.08
N VAL A 43 -0.84 1.21 -9.44
CA VAL A 43 -0.03 0.40 -8.50
C VAL A 43 0.59 1.28 -7.41
N GLY A 44 0.99 2.52 -7.74
CA GLY A 44 1.59 3.44 -6.77
C GLY A 44 0.58 3.94 -5.73
N ALA A 45 -0.61 4.32 -6.19
CA ALA A 45 -1.71 4.75 -5.33
C ALA A 45 -2.17 3.62 -4.41
N MET A 46 -2.35 2.41 -4.96
CA MET A 46 -2.77 1.24 -4.19
C MET A 46 -1.69 0.77 -3.19
N THR A 47 -0.41 0.81 -3.56
CA THR A 47 0.71 0.50 -2.64
C THR A 47 0.81 1.52 -1.49
N SER A 48 0.47 2.77 -1.76
CA SER A 48 0.45 3.81 -0.74
C SER A 48 -0.74 3.64 0.20
N LEU A 49 -1.92 3.30 -0.33
CA LEU A 49 -3.10 2.98 0.45
C LEU A 49 -2.87 1.75 1.34
N LEU A 50 -2.21 0.73 0.80
CA LEU A 50 -1.75 -0.45 1.52
C LEU A 50 -0.87 -0.07 2.72
N SER A 51 0.11 0.80 2.51
CA SER A 51 1.01 1.28 3.57
C SER A 51 0.25 1.99 4.69
N VAL A 52 -0.79 2.78 4.35
CA VAL A 52 -1.64 3.47 5.33
C VAL A 52 -2.48 2.48 6.16
N TYR A 53 -3.09 1.47 5.53
CA TYR A 53 -3.86 0.47 6.26
C TYR A 53 -2.97 -0.41 7.15
N SER A 54 -1.81 -0.84 6.61
CA SER A 54 -0.79 -1.58 7.36
C SER A 54 -0.29 -0.81 8.58
N GLY A 55 0.14 0.46 8.39
CA GLY A 55 0.66 1.30 9.47
C GLY A 55 -0.38 1.70 10.52
N SER A 56 -1.68 1.62 10.21
CA SER A 56 -2.77 1.87 11.16
C SER A 56 -3.30 0.59 11.84
N GLY A 57 -2.66 -0.55 11.61
CA GLY A 57 -3.04 -1.84 12.19
C GLY A 57 -4.33 -2.44 11.60
N ARG A 58 -4.83 -1.90 10.49
CA ARG A 58 -6.03 -2.37 9.78
C ARG A 58 -5.64 -3.42 8.75
N LEU A 59 -5.06 -4.52 9.23
CA LEU A 59 -4.47 -5.55 8.37
C LEU A 59 -5.48 -6.22 7.44
N ASP A 60 -6.74 -6.35 7.84
CA ASP A 60 -7.81 -6.90 6.99
C ASP A 60 -8.09 -6.01 5.77
N ASP A 61 -8.06 -4.69 5.95
CA ASP A 61 -8.22 -3.73 4.85
C ASP A 61 -6.96 -3.64 4.00
N ALA A 62 -5.79 -3.74 4.62
CA ALA A 62 -4.51 -3.86 3.91
C ALA A 62 -4.52 -5.10 2.99
N HIS A 63 -5.03 -6.24 3.47
CA HIS A 63 -5.20 -7.45 2.68
C HIS A 63 -6.07 -7.23 1.44
N LYS A 64 -7.25 -6.62 1.62
CA LYS A 64 -8.16 -6.34 0.49
C LYS A 64 -7.50 -5.46 -0.56
N VAL A 65 -6.85 -4.38 -0.14
CA VAL A 65 -6.13 -3.49 -1.05
C VAL A 65 -5.00 -4.24 -1.76
N PHE A 66 -4.25 -5.08 -1.04
CA PHE A 66 -3.20 -5.90 -1.63
C PHE A 66 -3.73 -6.89 -2.68
N ASP A 67 -4.94 -7.40 -2.47
CA ASP A 67 -5.60 -8.30 -3.42
C ASP A 67 -6.11 -7.60 -4.68
N GLU A 68 -6.42 -6.30 -4.56
CA GLU A 68 -6.85 -5.44 -5.66
C GLU A 68 -5.70 -4.86 -6.49
N ILE A 69 -4.44 -4.94 -6.04
CA ILE A 69 -3.28 -4.48 -6.81
C ILE A 69 -3.10 -5.38 -8.06
N PRO A 70 -3.21 -4.84 -9.29
CA PRO A 70 -3.16 -5.65 -10.51
C PRO A 70 -1.81 -6.35 -10.71
N GLU A 71 -0.72 -5.62 -10.45
CA GLU A 71 0.65 -6.14 -10.54
C GLU A 71 1.40 -5.82 -9.24
N ARG A 72 1.61 -6.87 -8.43
CA ARG A 72 2.26 -6.75 -7.12
C ARG A 72 3.77 -6.67 -7.30
N SER A 73 4.31 -5.46 -7.28
CA SER A 73 5.75 -5.19 -7.33
C SER A 73 6.45 -5.53 -6.00
N VAL A 74 7.79 -5.58 -6.02
CA VAL A 74 8.61 -5.73 -4.80
C VAL A 74 8.21 -4.71 -3.72
N VAL A 75 7.93 -3.46 -4.12
CA VAL A 75 7.56 -2.39 -3.19
C VAL A 75 6.22 -2.69 -2.50
N SER A 76 5.24 -3.22 -3.22
CA SER A 76 3.95 -3.61 -2.63
C SER A 76 4.08 -4.77 -1.64
N TRP A 77 4.94 -5.75 -1.94
CA TRP A 77 5.26 -6.86 -1.04
C TRP A 77 5.99 -6.40 0.22
N THR A 78 7.03 -5.57 0.06
CA THR A 78 7.77 -4.96 1.17
C THR A 78 6.83 -4.20 2.10
N ALA A 79 5.99 -3.31 1.56
CA ALA A 79 5.00 -2.57 2.35
C ALA A 79 4.03 -3.49 3.10
N PHE A 80 3.63 -4.60 2.48
CA PHE A 80 2.71 -5.54 3.10
C PHE A 80 3.35 -6.33 4.24
N VAL A 81 4.51 -6.93 4.00
CA VAL A 81 5.24 -7.73 4.99
C VAL A 81 5.70 -6.85 6.16
N SER A 82 6.24 -5.66 5.91
CA SER A 82 6.62 -4.71 6.96
C SER A 82 5.42 -4.28 7.83
N GLY A 83 4.22 -4.17 7.23
CA GLY A 83 2.99 -3.93 7.97
C GLY A 83 2.69 -4.99 9.02
N TYR A 84 2.84 -6.26 8.67
CA TYR A 84 2.67 -7.39 9.58
C TYR A 84 3.74 -7.43 10.67
N ILE A 85 5.00 -7.13 10.32
CA ILE A 85 6.10 -7.02 11.29
C ILE A 85 5.81 -5.94 12.33
N ALA A 86 5.41 -4.74 11.88
CA ALA A 86 5.09 -3.61 12.75
C ALA A 86 3.90 -3.89 13.68
N ALA A 87 2.96 -4.73 13.24
CA ALA A 87 1.81 -5.18 14.03
C ALA A 87 2.13 -6.35 14.99
N GLY A 88 3.38 -6.83 15.05
CA GLY A 88 3.79 -7.98 15.88
C GLY A 88 3.33 -9.34 15.33
N LYS A 89 2.83 -9.39 14.10
CA LYS A 89 2.29 -10.58 13.43
C LYS A 89 3.39 -11.32 12.67
N HIS A 90 4.45 -11.71 13.37
CA HIS A 90 5.69 -12.20 12.77
C HIS A 90 5.52 -13.52 12.00
N ARG A 91 4.65 -14.43 12.47
CA ARG A 91 4.42 -15.72 11.81
C ARG A 91 3.76 -15.53 10.44
N GLU A 92 2.76 -14.65 10.39
CA GLU A 92 2.08 -14.25 9.17
C GLU A 92 3.02 -13.49 8.23
N ALA A 93 3.86 -12.59 8.76
CA ALA A 93 4.89 -11.90 7.99
C ALA A 93 5.84 -12.87 7.28
N ILE A 94 6.33 -13.91 7.98
CA ILE A 94 7.18 -14.95 7.39
C ILE A 94 6.43 -15.72 6.30
N GLY A 95 5.14 -16.03 6.50
CA GLY A 95 4.31 -16.67 5.48
C GLY A 95 4.17 -15.81 4.22
N LEU A 96 3.94 -14.52 4.38
CA LEU A 96 3.87 -13.56 3.28
C LEU A 96 5.21 -13.43 2.54
N PHE A 97 6.33 -13.36 3.27
CA PHE A 97 7.66 -13.34 2.68
C PHE A 97 7.97 -14.60 1.87
N LYS A 98 7.61 -15.78 2.38
CA LYS A 98 7.77 -17.04 1.62
C LYS A 98 6.94 -17.02 0.33
N LYS A 99 5.69 -16.59 0.42
CA LYS A 99 4.80 -16.45 -0.75
C LYS A 99 5.38 -15.50 -1.79
N MET A 100 5.95 -14.36 -1.37
CA MET A 100 6.66 -13.41 -2.25
C MET A 100 7.75 -14.11 -3.06
N VAL A 101 8.61 -14.89 -2.40
CA VAL A 101 9.72 -15.62 -3.04
C VAL A 101 9.20 -16.74 -3.95
N GLU A 102 8.18 -17.49 -3.53
CA GLU A 102 7.55 -18.56 -4.31
C GLU A 102 6.94 -18.04 -5.63
N MET A 103 6.48 -16.79 -5.65
CA MET A 103 6.00 -16.13 -6.87
C MET A 103 7.10 -15.49 -7.71
N GLY A 104 8.37 -15.73 -7.38
CA GLY A 104 9.53 -15.24 -8.12
C GLY A 104 9.84 -13.76 -7.89
N VAL A 105 9.17 -13.10 -6.94
CA VAL A 105 9.48 -11.71 -6.58
C VAL A 105 10.72 -11.70 -5.71
N ARG A 106 11.82 -11.12 -6.22
CA ARG A 106 13.05 -10.96 -5.44
C ARG A 106 12.85 -9.90 -4.34
N PRO A 107 13.11 -10.24 -3.06
CA PRO A 107 13.15 -9.26 -1.99
C PRO A 107 14.21 -8.18 -2.26
N ASP A 108 13.91 -6.96 -1.87
CA ASP A 108 14.90 -5.89 -1.77
C ASP A 108 15.62 -5.94 -0.42
N SER A 109 16.59 -5.05 -0.21
CA SER A 109 17.35 -4.98 1.04
C SER A 109 16.56 -4.40 2.22
N TYR A 110 15.28 -4.04 2.06
CA TYR A 110 14.44 -3.45 3.10
C TYR A 110 13.63 -4.47 3.90
N LEU A 111 13.64 -5.75 3.48
CA LEU A 111 12.96 -6.87 4.15
C LEU A 111 13.91 -7.82 4.90
#